data_AF-A0A1S4L8P7-F1
#
_entry.id   AF-A0A1S4L8P7-F1
#
_cell.length_a   1.000
_cell.length_b   1.000
_cell.length_c   1.000
_cell.angle_alpha   90.00
_cell.angle_beta   90.00
_cell.angle_gamma   90.00
#
_symmetry.space_group_name_H-M   'P 1'
#
loop_
_entity.id
_entity.type
_entity.pdbx_description
1 polymer ?
#
loop_
_entity_poly.entity_id
_entity_poly.type
_entity_poly.pdbx_seq_one_letter_code
_entity_poly.pdbx_strand_id
1 'polypeptide(L)' 'DFKPASVDTSKSANVEVGEKNQITVTVPHIEGSGTAHTVFKGSQRPYQRECVLVVDNVTGEITLERLSCNIQLKKTR' A
#
# COMPACT_ATOMS: atom_id res chain seq x y z
N ASP A 1 1.75 5.08 -7.13
CA ASP A 1 1.18 6.42 -6.89
C ASP A 1 0.07 6.33 -5.84
N PHE A 2 0.46 6.27 -4.56
CA PHE A 2 -0.44 6.03 -3.41
C PHE A 2 -0.43 7.17 -2.38
N LYS A 3 0.31 8.25 -2.65
CA LYS A 3 0.48 9.37 -1.75
C LYS A 3 -0.45 10.50 -2.18
N PRO A 4 -1.56 10.77 -1.46
CA PRO A 4 -2.40 11.91 -1.78
C PRO A 4 -1.65 13.23 -1.55
N ALA A 5 -2.07 14.28 -2.25
CA ALA A 5 -1.41 15.59 -2.23
C ALA A 5 -1.35 16.24 -0.83
N SER A 6 -2.31 15.92 0.04
CA SER A 6 -2.45 16.50 1.39
C SER A 6 -2.42 15.42 2.49
N VAL A 7 -1.46 14.51 2.45
CA VAL A 7 -1.28 13.48 3.49
C VAL A 7 -0.78 14.10 4.80
N ASP A 8 -1.42 13.73 5.91
CA ASP A 8 -0.93 14.06 7.25
C ASP A 8 0.14 13.05 7.67
N THR A 9 1.40 13.48 7.74
CA THR A 9 2.51 12.62 8.14
C THR A 9 2.59 12.37 9.65
N SER A 10 1.78 13.07 10.45
CA SER A 10 1.70 12.85 11.90
C SER A 10 0.74 11.71 12.28
N LYS A 11 -0.16 11.32 11.35
CA LYS A 11 -1.17 10.27 11.55
C LYS A 11 -0.82 9.04 10.71
N SER A 12 -1.06 7.86 11.27
CA SER A 12 -0.82 6.59 10.56
C SER A 12 -1.92 6.31 9.52
N ALA A 13 -1.53 5.69 8.41
CA ALA A 13 -2.47 5.07 7.49
C ALA A 13 -2.93 3.71 8.04
N ASN A 14 -4.18 3.33 7.74
CA ASN A 14 -4.76 2.05 8.15
C ASN A 14 -4.90 1.11 6.93
N VAL A 15 -4.62 -0.18 7.13
CA VAL A 15 -4.84 -1.24 6.14
C VAL A 15 -5.75 -2.30 6.77
N GLU A 16 -6.87 -2.57 6.12
CA GLU A 16 -7.87 -3.55 6.54
C GLU A 16 -7.99 -4.67 5.50
N VAL A 17 -8.00 -5.92 5.98
CA VAL A 17 -8.27 -7.10 5.16
C VAL A 17 -9.70 -7.54 5.44
N GLY A 18 -10.59 -7.26 4.49
CA GLY A 18 -11.99 -7.66 4.54
C GLY A 18 -12.24 -9.04 3.93
N GLU A 19 -13.51 -9.40 3.83
CA GLU A 19 -13.95 -10.66 3.22
C GLU A 19 -13.53 -10.75 1.74
N LYS A 20 -13.40 -12.00 1.25
CA LYS A 20 -13.02 -12.30 -0.15
C LYS A 20 -11.71 -11.63 -0.58
N ASN A 21 -10.76 -11.50 0.34
CA ASN A 21 -9.46 -10.86 0.15
C ASN A 21 -9.56 -9.41 -0.34
N GLN A 22 -10.62 -8.69 0.04
CA GLN A 22 -10.69 -7.24 -0.18
C GLN A 22 -9.68 -6.54 0.74
N ILE A 23 -8.90 -5.64 0.17
CA ILE A 23 -7.97 -4.80 0.92
C ILE A 23 -8.48 -3.36 0.84
N THR A 24 -8.61 -2.72 1.98
CA THR A 24 -8.93 -1.29 2.10
C THR A 24 -7.76 -0.57 2.74
N VAL A 25 -7.29 0.51 2.13
CA VAL A 25 -6.24 1.38 2.67
C VAL A 25 -6.80 2.77 2.87
N THR A 26 -6.71 3.26 4.10
CA THR A 26 -7.21 4.59 4.49
C THR A 26 -6.03 5.47 4.85
N VAL A 27 -5.84 6.56 4.11
CA VAL A 27 -4.74 7.50 4.29
C VAL A 27 -5.28 8.82 4.84
N PRO A 28 -4.82 9.29 6.02
CA PRO A 28 -5.33 10.50 6.64
C PRO A 28 -4.86 11.74 5.88
N HIS A 29 -5.71 12.77 5.89
CA HIS A 29 -5.36 14.07 5.38
C HIS A 29 -5.11 15.09 6.49
N ILE A 30 -4.36 16.14 6.16
CA ILE A 30 -4.18 17.31 7.01
C ILE A 30 -5.55 17.96 7.23
N GLU A 31 -5.80 18.38 8.48
CA GLU A 31 -7.03 19.08 8.87
C GLU A 31 -7.21 20.36 8.02
N GLY A 32 -8.41 20.55 7.48
CA GLY A 32 -8.73 21.69 6.59
C GLY A 32 -8.65 21.40 5.09
N SER A 33 -8.25 20.21 4.65
CA SER A 33 -8.16 19.84 3.21
C SER A 33 -9.50 19.47 2.54
N GLY A 34 -10.64 19.68 3.20
CA GLY A 34 -11.98 19.40 2.67
C GLY A 34 -12.44 17.93 2.74
N THR A 35 -11.52 16.96 2.76
CA THR A 35 -11.79 15.54 3.02
C THR A 35 -10.85 15.00 4.09
N ALA A 36 -11.37 14.32 5.11
CA ALA A 36 -10.58 13.86 6.25
C ALA A 36 -9.57 12.73 5.91
N HIS A 37 -9.84 11.95 4.86
CA HIS A 37 -9.00 10.84 4.44
C HIS A 37 -9.24 10.47 2.96
N THR A 38 -8.29 9.76 2.37
CA THR A 38 -8.44 9.09 1.06
C THR A 38 -8.52 7.58 1.28
N VAL A 39 -9.51 6.93 0.67
CA VAL A 39 -9.68 5.47 0.70
C VAL A 39 -9.27 4.85 -0.62
N PHE A 40 -8.42 3.83 -0.57
CA PHE A 40 -8.10 2.96 -1.69
C PHE A 40 -8.66 1.56 -1.45
N LYS A 41 -9.26 0.94 -2.46
CA LYS A 41 -9.76 -0.44 -2.38
C LYS A 41 -9.20 -1.30 -3.50
N GLY A 42 -8.95 -2.56 -3.19
CA GLY A 42 -8.49 -3.55 -4.15
C GLY A 42 -8.74 -4.97 -3.64
N SER A 43 -8.34 -5.96 -4.42
CA SER A 43 -8.37 -7.35 -3.98
C SER A 43 -7.01 -8.01 -4.17
N GLN A 44 -6.66 -8.89 -3.24
CA GLN A 44 -5.48 -9.73 -3.36
C GLN A 44 -5.70 -10.77 -4.47
N ARG A 45 -4.69 -10.94 -5.31
CA ARG A 45 -4.65 -11.97 -6.35
C ARG A 45 -3.38 -12.80 -6.22
N PRO A 46 -3.44 -14.14 -6.41
CA PRO A 46 -2.24 -14.96 -6.50
C PRO A 46 -1.32 -14.46 -7.62
N TYR A 47 -0.02 -14.46 -7.36
CA TYR A 47 0.99 -14.05 -8.33
C TYR A 47 2.09 -15.10 -8.35
N GLN A 48 2.46 -15.62 -9.53
CA GLN A 48 3.25 -16.85 -9.62
C GLN A 48 4.70 -16.66 -10.09
N ARG A 49 5.08 -15.50 -10.62
CA ARG A 49 6.35 -15.36 -11.38
C ARG A 49 7.07 -14.02 -11.19
N GLU A 50 6.92 -13.38 -10.03
CA GLU A 50 7.68 -12.18 -9.71
C GLU A 50 8.54 -12.39 -8.46
N CYS A 51 9.74 -11.84 -8.52
CA CYS A 51 10.66 -11.74 -7.39
C CYS A 51 11.15 -10.30 -7.27
N VAL A 52 11.42 -9.86 -6.05
CA VAL A 52 12.09 -8.59 -5.77
C VAL A 52 13.52 -8.90 -5.34
N LEU A 53 14.48 -8.23 -5.96
CA LEU A 53 15.87 -8.25 -5.53
C LEU A 53 16.09 -7.05 -4.61
N VAL A 54 16.47 -7.30 -3.36
CA VAL A 54 16.86 -6.28 -2.41
C VAL A 54 18.39 -6.33 -2.29
N VAL A 55 19.02 -5.16 -2.43
CA VAL A 55 20.47 -4.98 -2.30
C VAL A 55 20.72 -3.98 -1.19
N ASP A 56 21.37 -4.43 -0.12
CA ASP A 56 21.88 -3.55 0.92
C ASP A 56 23.28 -3.07 0.51
N ASN A 57 23.39 -1.79 0.19
CA ASN A 57 24.65 -1.18 -0.28
C ASN A 57 25.66 -0.93 0.86
N VAL A 58 25.26 -1.02 2.13
CA VAL A 58 26.14 -0.84 3.29
C VAL A 58 26.79 -2.17 3.67
N THR A 59 25.99 -3.24 3.75
CA THR A 59 26.47 -4.57 4.14
C THR A 59 26.91 -5.41 2.94
N GLY A 60 26.44 -5.09 1.73
CA GLY A 60 26.62 -5.89 0.52
C GLY A 60 25.70 -7.11 0.46
N GLU A 61 24.74 -7.25 1.39
CA GLU A 61 23.79 -8.36 1.38
C GLU A 61 22.84 -8.26 0.18
N ILE A 62 22.60 -9.42 -0.45
CA ILE A 62 21.70 -9.55 -1.59
C ILE A 62 20.65 -10.60 -1.26
N THR A 63 19.38 -10.19 -1.21
CA THR A 63 18.25 -11.09 -0.97
C THR A 63 17.28 -11.08 -2.16
N LEU A 64 16.88 -12.29 -2.58
CA LEU A 64 15.87 -12.48 -3.63
C LEU A 64 14.60 -13.01 -2.99
N GLU A 65 13.55 -12.20 -2.97
CA GLU A 65 12.27 -12.54 -2.36
C GLU A 65 11.23 -12.87 -3.42
N ARG A 66 10.65 -14.07 -3.36
CA ARG A 66 9.55 -14.47 -4.24
C ARG A 66 8.23 -13.86 -3.74
N LEU A 67 7.54 -13.16 -4.63
CA LEU A 67 6.19 -12.65 -4.34
C LEU A 67 5.15 -13.74 -4.61
N SER A 68 4.26 -13.96 -3.63
CA SER A 68 3.18 -14.95 -3.72
C SER A 68 1.84 -14.35 -4.12
N CYS A 69 1.67 -13.04 -3.93
CA CYS A 69 0.43 -12.33 -4.18
C CYS A 69 0.69 -10.87 -4.57
N ASN A 70 -0.30 -10.29 -5.24
CA ASN A 70 -0.31 -8.89 -5.61
C ASN A 70 -1.66 -8.28 -5.23
N ILE A 71 -1.65 -7.01 -4.81
CA ILE A 71 -2.86 -6.24 -4.50
C ILE A 71 -2.85 -4.98 -5.35
N GLN A 72 -3.81 -4.87 -6.27
CA GLN A 72 -4.02 -3.67 -7.06
C GLN A 72 -5.11 -2.83 -6.42
N LEU A 73 -4.72 -1.70 -5.82
CA LEU A 73 -5.68 -0.78 -5.22
C LEU A 73 -6.00 0.38 -6.18
N LYS A 74 -7.25 0.86 -6.12
CA LYS A 74 -7.72 2.06 -6.83
C LYS A 74 -8.30 3.05 -5.83
N LYS A 75 -8.14 4.35 -6.09
CA LYS A 75 -8.76 5.40 -5.29
C LYS A 75 -10.28 5.28 -5.41
N THR A 76 -10.95 5.31 -4.27
CA THR A 76 -12.42 5.33 -4.18
C THR A 76 -12.90 6.77 -4.26
N ARG A 77 -14.05 7.00 -4.89
CA ARG A 77 -14.67 8.34 -5.01
C ARG A 77 -15.20 8.80 -3.66
#